data_AF-A0A0P0Z798-F1
#
_entry.id   AF-A0A0P0Z798-F1
#
_cell.length_a   1.000
_cell.length_b   1.000
_cell.length_c   1.000
_cell.angle_alpha   90.00
_cell.angle_beta   90.00
_cell.angle_gamma   90.00
#
_symmetry.space_group_name_H-M   'P 1'
#
loop_
_entity.id
_entity.type
_entity.pdbx_description
1 polymer ?
#
loop_
_entity_poly.entity_id
_entity_poly.type
_entity_poly.pdbx_seq_one_letter_code
_entity_poly.pdbx_strand_id
1 'polypeptide(L)'
;MPSGTTSRSDAKGGALKPPCGDAISPVWPGRGGSEERTMTEATDILVVTERWAAEGRKLALATVIETWGSAPRPVGSHLVIDEAGAFEGSVSGGCVEGAVIAEAHDVIEHGAPKILEFGVADETAWRVGLSCGGRIRVYLERVA
;
A
#
# COMPACT_ATOMS: atom_id res chain seq x y z
N MET A 1 20.13 56.98 -29.23
CA MET A 1 19.03 56.02 -29.46
C MET A 1 19.69 54.73 -29.89
N PRO A 2 19.52 53.58 -29.21
CA PRO A 2 18.34 53.02 -28.52
C PRO A 2 18.45 53.12 -26.98
N SER A 3 17.42 53.38 -26.15
CA SER A 3 16.18 52.66 -25.81
C SER A 3 16.38 51.26 -25.22
N GLY A 4 16.18 51.13 -23.90
CA GLY A 4 15.91 49.85 -23.24
C GLY A 4 16.62 49.60 -21.91
N THR A 5 16.11 50.22 -20.83
CA THR A 5 16.13 49.63 -19.47
C THR A 5 15.23 48.37 -19.50
N THR A 6 15.40 47.29 -18.74
CA THR A 6 15.52 47.21 -17.28
C THR A 6 15.94 45.78 -16.87
N SER A 7 16.79 45.75 -15.86
CA SER A 7 17.04 44.75 -14.80
C SER A 7 16.42 43.34 -14.92
N ARG A 8 17.31 42.34 -14.93
CA ARG A 8 17.02 40.98 -14.46
C ARG A 8 17.81 40.77 -13.17
N SER A 9 17.14 40.91 -12.03
CA SER A 9 17.68 40.66 -10.70
C SER A 9 17.21 39.29 -10.23
N ASP A 10 18.17 38.37 -10.11
CA ASP A 10 18.07 37.13 -9.37
C ASP A 10 17.81 37.41 -7.88
N ALA A 11 16.75 36.81 -7.35
CA ALA A 11 16.58 36.59 -5.91
C ALA A 11 15.96 35.19 -5.70
N LYS A 12 16.81 34.28 -5.25
CA LYS A 12 16.40 33.00 -4.66
C LYS A 12 15.66 33.25 -3.34
N GLY A 13 14.70 32.37 -3.04
CA GLY A 13 14.54 31.83 -1.69
C GLY A 13 13.16 32.00 -1.06
N GLY A 14 12.51 30.86 -0.78
CA GLY A 14 11.56 30.74 0.34
C GLY A 14 10.09 30.64 -0.06
N ALA A 15 9.68 29.53 -0.68
CA ALA A 15 8.27 29.14 -0.67
C ALA A 15 7.91 28.63 0.73
N LEU A 16 7.39 29.54 1.56
CA LEU A 16 6.70 29.23 2.80
C LEU A 16 5.45 28.41 2.44
N LYS A 17 5.37 27.18 2.95
CA LYS A 17 4.19 26.30 2.81
C LYS A 17 3.06 26.89 3.69
N PRO A 18 1.90 27.28 3.12
CA PRO A 18 0.80 27.83 3.90
C PRO A 18 0.04 26.75 4.69
N PRO A 19 -0.62 27.16 5.80
CA PRO A 19 -1.16 26.26 6.81
C PRO A 19 -2.44 25.56 6.35
N CYS A 20 -2.67 24.43 6.99
CA CYS A 20 -3.88 23.63 6.90
C CYS A 20 -5.12 24.50 7.24
N GLY A 21 -6.08 24.62 6.31
CA GLY A 21 -7.41 25.18 6.61
C GLY A 21 -8.06 25.98 5.47
N ASP A 22 -9.15 25.39 4.94
CA ASP A 22 -10.39 26.04 4.48
C ASP A 22 -10.50 26.63 3.05
N ALA A 23 -10.97 25.74 2.18
CA ALA A 23 -12.22 25.83 1.41
C ALA A 23 -12.47 27.04 0.48
N ILE A 24 -12.31 26.79 -0.82
CA ILE A 24 -13.38 27.00 -1.82
C ILE A 24 -13.09 26.12 -3.05
N SER A 25 -13.67 24.92 -3.08
CA SER A 25 -13.69 24.08 -4.29
C SER A 25 -14.93 24.41 -5.12
N PRO A 26 -14.83 24.51 -6.46
CA PRO A 26 -15.95 24.83 -7.32
C PRO A 26 -16.96 23.69 -7.36
N VAL A 27 -18.24 24.07 -7.42
CA VAL A 27 -19.39 23.18 -7.50
C VAL A 27 -19.40 22.42 -8.83
N TRP A 28 -19.35 21.08 -8.77
CA TRP A 28 -19.61 20.21 -9.91
C TRP A 28 -21.10 19.86 -9.91
N PRO A 29 -21.89 20.22 -10.94
CA PRO A 29 -23.31 19.94 -10.95
C PRO A 29 -23.54 18.51 -11.46
N GLY A 30 -23.99 17.62 -10.59
CA GLY A 30 -24.57 16.36 -11.03
C GLY A 30 -24.46 15.20 -10.05
N ARG A 31 -25.49 15.06 -9.19
CA ARG A 31 -25.86 13.87 -8.39
C ARG A 31 -24.84 13.48 -7.30
N GLY A 32 -25.12 13.58 -6.01
CA GLY A 32 -26.37 13.31 -5.29
C GLY A 32 -26.14 12.08 -4.42
N GLY A 33 -25.90 12.28 -3.11
CA GLY A 33 -25.69 11.21 -2.14
C GLY A 33 -24.50 11.46 -1.20
N SER A 34 -24.72 12.26 -0.16
CA SER A 34 -23.92 12.28 1.07
C SER A 34 -24.30 11.06 1.91
N GLU A 35 -23.33 10.17 2.18
CA GLU A 35 -23.15 9.37 3.42
C GLU A 35 -22.31 8.08 3.23
N GLU A 36 -21.96 7.65 2.01
CA GLU A 36 -21.21 6.40 1.78
C GLU A 36 -19.80 6.68 1.21
N ARG A 37 -18.83 6.95 2.09
CA ARG A 37 -17.41 7.15 1.70
C ARG A 37 -16.44 6.13 2.32
N THR A 38 -16.96 5.00 2.79
CA THR A 38 -16.16 3.94 3.42
C THR A 38 -16.45 2.55 2.84
N MET A 39 -16.57 2.39 1.52
CA MET A 39 -16.64 1.06 0.90
C MET A 39 -16.49 1.11 -0.63
N THR A 40 -15.40 1.64 -1.19
CA THR A 40 -15.23 1.63 -2.67
C THR A 40 -13.78 1.55 -3.18
N GLU A 41 -12.73 1.51 -2.36
CA GLU A 41 -11.35 1.44 -2.90
C GLU A 41 -10.77 0.02 -3.05
N ALA A 42 -11.37 -0.99 -2.42
CA ALA A 42 -11.02 -2.38 -2.67
C ALA A 42 -11.98 -2.94 -3.72
N THR A 43 -11.50 -3.18 -4.94
CA THR A 43 -12.04 -4.30 -5.69
C THR A 43 -11.93 -5.50 -4.75
N ASP A 44 -13.06 -6.14 -4.45
CA ASP A 44 -13.08 -7.21 -3.45
C ASP A 44 -12.05 -8.28 -3.84
N ILE A 45 -10.97 -8.33 -3.08
CA ILE A 45 -9.85 -9.25 -3.30
C ILE A 45 -10.34 -10.70 -3.33
N LEU A 46 -11.44 -10.99 -2.63
CA LEU A 46 -12.07 -12.29 -2.64
C LEU A 46 -12.73 -12.55 -3.99
N VAL A 47 -13.39 -11.55 -4.60
CA VAL A 47 -13.94 -11.66 -5.97
C VAL A 47 -12.83 -11.90 -7.00
N VAL A 48 -11.67 -11.25 -6.84
CA VAL A 48 -10.50 -11.52 -7.71
C VAL A 48 -10.00 -12.94 -7.50
N THR A 49 -9.89 -13.37 -6.25
CA THR A 49 -9.44 -14.72 -5.87
C THR A 49 -10.39 -15.79 -6.44
N GLU A 50 -11.69 -15.61 -6.29
CA GLU A 50 -12.73 -16.49 -6.84
C GLU A 50 -12.65 -16.57 -8.36
N ARG A 51 -12.50 -15.42 -9.04
CA ARG A 51 -12.37 -15.39 -10.50
C ARG A 51 -11.14 -16.18 -10.94
N TRP A 52 -9.98 -15.93 -10.34
CA TRP A 52 -8.75 -16.61 -10.70
C TRP A 52 -8.80 -18.11 -10.37
N ALA A 53 -9.46 -18.49 -9.27
CA ALA A 53 -9.68 -19.88 -8.93
C ALA A 53 -10.59 -20.56 -9.95
N ALA A 54 -11.64 -19.87 -10.44
CA ALA A 54 -12.51 -20.35 -11.50
C ALA A 54 -11.80 -20.49 -12.86
N GLU A 55 -10.73 -19.71 -13.09
CA GLU A 55 -9.83 -19.85 -14.25
C GLU A 55 -8.90 -21.08 -14.14
N GLY A 56 -8.91 -21.81 -13.01
CA GLY A 56 -8.06 -22.98 -12.77
C GLY A 56 -6.62 -22.64 -12.43
N ARG A 57 -6.34 -21.39 -12.03
CA ARG A 57 -5.00 -20.95 -11.61
C ARG A 57 -4.71 -21.46 -10.20
N LYS A 58 -3.47 -21.83 -9.92
CA LYS A 58 -3.04 -22.09 -8.55
C LYS A 58 -2.69 -20.79 -7.85
N LEU A 59 -3.23 -20.59 -6.66
CA LEU A 59 -3.23 -19.30 -5.99
C LEU A 59 -2.85 -19.40 -4.52
N ALA A 60 -2.16 -18.38 -4.03
CA ALA A 60 -1.98 -18.12 -2.62
C ALA A 60 -2.64 -16.80 -2.21
N LEU A 61 -3.20 -16.80 -1.00
CA LEU A 61 -3.73 -15.62 -0.34
C LEU A 61 -2.78 -15.26 0.81
N ALA A 62 -2.34 -14.01 0.80
CA ALA A 62 -1.54 -13.41 1.86
C ALA A 62 -2.41 -12.43 2.66
N THR A 63 -2.55 -12.67 3.95
CA THR A 63 -3.41 -11.91 4.86
C THR A 63 -2.59 -11.34 6.00
N VAL A 64 -2.66 -10.03 6.23
CA VAL A 64 -2.06 -9.41 7.41
C VAL A 64 -2.86 -9.85 8.64
N ILE A 65 -2.27 -10.69 9.49
CA ILE A 65 -2.91 -11.22 10.69
C ILE A 65 -2.61 -10.38 11.93
N GLU A 66 -1.45 -9.73 11.98
CA GLU A 66 -1.04 -8.91 13.12
C GLU A 66 -0.16 -7.74 12.67
N THR A 67 -0.28 -6.63 13.40
CA THR A 67 0.52 -5.43 13.19
C THR A 67 0.96 -4.86 14.54
N TRP A 68 2.20 -4.43 14.65
CA TRP A 68 2.75 -3.71 15.79
C TRP A 68 3.22 -2.33 15.36
N GLY A 69 3.20 -1.37 16.29
CA GLY A 69 3.68 -0.02 16.04
C GLY A 69 2.92 0.70 14.94
N SER A 70 3.59 1.61 14.23
CA SER A 70 3.02 2.38 13.12
C SER A 70 3.08 1.61 11.79
N ALA A 71 2.45 0.43 11.74
CA ALA A 71 2.37 -0.36 10.51
C ALA A 71 1.58 0.39 9.41
N PRO A 72 1.99 0.30 8.14
CA PRO A 72 1.40 1.06 7.03
C PRO A 72 0.00 0.59 6.59
N ARG A 73 -0.39 -0.63 6.96
CA ARG A 73 -1.67 -1.26 6.59
C ARG A 73 -2.31 -1.94 7.80
N PRO A 74 -3.64 -1.91 7.95
CA PRO A 74 -4.32 -2.58 9.05
C PRO A 74 -4.34 -4.10 8.86
N VAL A 75 -4.54 -4.81 9.98
CA VAL A 75 -4.92 -6.23 10.00
C VAL A 75 -6.13 -6.45 9.09
N GLY A 76 -6.14 -7.56 8.34
CA GLY A 76 -7.16 -7.84 7.32
C GLY A 76 -6.88 -7.22 5.96
N SER A 77 -5.67 -6.68 5.73
CA SER A 77 -5.20 -6.38 4.38
C SER A 77 -4.83 -7.68 3.67
N HIS A 78 -5.26 -7.81 2.41
CA HIS A 78 -5.08 -9.02 1.62
C HIS A 78 -4.30 -8.74 0.34
N LEU A 79 -3.60 -9.77 -0.13
CA LEU A 79 -2.87 -9.82 -1.38
C LEU A 79 -3.05 -11.23 -1.97
N VAL A 80 -3.61 -11.32 -3.16
CA VAL A 80 -3.72 -12.60 -3.91
C VAL A 80 -2.57 -12.70 -4.88
N ILE A 81 -1.97 -13.89 -5.00
CA ILE A 81 -0.81 -14.17 -5.84
C ILE A 81 -1.07 -15.45 -6.60
N ASP A 82 -0.78 -15.48 -7.89
CA ASP A 82 -0.84 -16.70 -8.70
C ASP A 82 0.53 -17.38 -8.89
N GLU A 83 0.52 -18.58 -9.47
CA GLU A 83 1.75 -19.33 -9.76
C GLU A 83 2.68 -18.66 -10.79
N ALA A 84 2.18 -17.69 -11.57
CA ALA A 84 2.96 -16.91 -12.53
C ALA A 84 3.56 -15.63 -11.91
N GLY A 85 3.28 -15.35 -10.63
CA GLY A 85 3.75 -14.15 -9.92
C GLY A 85 2.88 -12.90 -10.17
N ALA A 86 1.73 -13.03 -10.83
CA ALA A 86 0.73 -11.97 -10.92
C ALA A 86 0.04 -11.82 -9.56
N PHE A 87 -0.14 -10.57 -9.13
CA PHE A 87 -0.74 -10.28 -7.83
C PHE A 87 -1.68 -9.08 -7.88
N GLU A 88 -2.67 -9.09 -6.98
CA GLU A 88 -3.64 -8.00 -6.78
C GLU A 88 -3.82 -7.74 -5.28
N GLY A 89 -3.99 -6.49 -4.88
CA GLY A 89 -4.04 -6.08 -3.47
C GLY A 89 -2.71 -5.59 -2.92
N SER A 90 -2.63 -5.44 -1.59
CA SER A 90 -1.43 -4.92 -0.93
C SER A 90 -1.44 -5.21 0.57
N VAL A 91 -0.32 -5.70 1.10
CA VAL A 91 -0.12 -5.96 2.54
C VAL A 91 0.67 -4.86 3.24
N SER A 92 1.49 -4.09 2.51
CA SER A 92 2.33 -3.03 3.10
C SER A 92 2.33 -1.73 2.31
N GLY A 93 2.15 -1.80 0.99
CA GLY A 93 2.17 -0.66 0.08
C GLY A 93 3.51 -0.48 -0.65
N GLY A 94 4.38 -1.51 -0.72
CA GLY A 94 5.64 -1.42 -1.45
C GLY A 94 6.64 -2.56 -1.22
N CYS A 95 7.63 -2.34 -0.36
CA CYS A 95 8.87 -3.14 -0.33
C CYS A 95 8.72 -4.58 0.16
N VAL A 96 7.60 -4.94 0.80
CA VAL A 96 7.40 -6.27 1.41
C VAL A 96 6.74 -7.25 0.44
N GLU A 97 5.97 -6.73 -0.53
CA GLU A 97 5.21 -7.51 -1.51
C GLU A 97 6.11 -8.49 -2.29
N GLY A 98 7.30 -8.08 -2.69
CA GLY A 98 8.23 -8.95 -3.42
C GLY A 98 8.68 -10.18 -2.63
N ALA A 99 8.93 -10.02 -1.32
CA ALA A 99 9.30 -11.15 -0.45
C ALA A 99 8.11 -12.09 -0.23
N VAL A 100 6.89 -11.54 -0.11
CA VAL A 100 5.66 -12.32 0.01
C VAL A 100 5.40 -13.15 -1.26
N ILE A 101 5.61 -12.56 -2.44
CA ILE A 101 5.46 -13.27 -3.73
C ILE A 101 6.44 -14.43 -3.85
N ALA A 102 7.70 -14.24 -3.45
CA ALA A 102 8.70 -15.30 -3.47
C ALA A 102 8.27 -16.50 -2.60
N GLU A 103 7.81 -16.23 -1.37
CA GLU A 103 7.34 -17.28 -0.46
C GLU A 103 6.01 -17.90 -0.88
N ALA A 104 5.16 -17.14 -1.60
CA ALA A 104 3.88 -17.62 -2.11
C ALA A 104 4.06 -18.76 -3.13
N HIS A 105 5.11 -18.72 -3.96
CA HIS A 105 5.40 -19.82 -4.89
C HIS A 105 5.61 -21.15 -4.15
N ASP A 106 6.37 -21.14 -3.04
CA ASP A 106 6.57 -22.34 -2.23
C ASP A 106 5.25 -22.85 -1.63
N VAL A 107 4.39 -21.95 -1.15
CA VAL A 107 3.09 -22.31 -0.56
C VAL A 107 2.16 -22.89 -1.63
N ILE A 108 2.17 -22.34 -2.84
CA ILE A 108 1.39 -22.84 -3.97
C ILE A 108 1.86 -24.25 -4.36
N GLU A 109 3.18 -24.49 -4.41
CA GLU A 109 3.75 -25.77 -4.83
C GLU A 109 3.56 -26.87 -3.77
N HIS A 110 3.85 -26.56 -2.49
CA HIS A 110 3.85 -27.55 -1.41
C HIS A 110 2.51 -27.65 -0.67
N GLY A 111 1.65 -26.64 -0.80
CA GLY A 111 0.36 -26.55 -0.10
C GLY A 111 0.48 -26.31 1.42
N ALA A 112 1.68 -26.12 1.94
CA ALA A 112 1.90 -25.87 3.38
C ALA A 112 1.77 -24.37 3.67
N PRO A 113 0.83 -23.94 4.54
CA PRO A 113 0.71 -22.54 4.90
C PRO A 113 1.93 -22.06 5.69
N LYS A 114 2.26 -20.77 5.53
CA LYS A 114 3.42 -20.14 6.18
C LYS A 114 3.00 -18.84 6.87
N ILE A 115 3.67 -18.50 7.97
CA ILE A 115 3.57 -17.16 8.57
C ILE A 115 4.89 -16.44 8.34
N LEU A 116 4.81 -15.30 7.69
CA LEU A 116 5.94 -14.41 7.43
C LEU A 116 5.88 -13.23 8.39
N GLU A 117 7.04 -12.85 8.94
CA GLU A 117 7.17 -11.70 9.82
C GLU A 117 8.08 -10.67 9.17
N PHE A 118 7.58 -9.44 9.04
CA PHE A 118 8.31 -8.35 8.41
C PHE A 118 8.35 -7.13 9.34
N GLY A 119 9.55 -6.61 9.58
CA GLY A 119 9.75 -5.30 10.16
C GLY A 119 11.23 -4.99 10.35
N VAL A 120 11.51 -3.77 10.79
CA VAL A 120 12.88 -3.30 11.00
C VAL A 120 13.40 -3.92 12.29
N ALA A 121 14.24 -4.95 12.16
CA ALA A 121 14.83 -5.69 13.28
C ALA A 121 15.95 -4.92 14.00
N ASP A 122 16.04 -3.60 13.86
CA ASP A 122 17.12 -2.85 14.47
C ASP A 122 16.66 -2.19 15.78
N GLU A 123 16.72 -2.98 16.84
CA GLU A 123 16.73 -2.49 18.23
C GLU A 123 17.81 -1.40 18.45
N THR A 124 18.80 -1.26 17.55
CA THR A 124 19.80 -0.19 17.58
C THR A 124 19.30 1.16 17.00
N ALA A 125 18.22 1.17 16.21
CA ALA A 125 17.61 2.38 15.65
C ALA A 125 16.74 3.16 16.66
N TRP A 126 16.40 2.54 17.80
CA TRP A 126 15.63 3.18 18.87
C TRP A 126 16.38 4.32 19.56
N ARG A 127 17.72 4.36 19.42
CA ARG A 127 18.58 5.34 20.10
C ARG A 127 18.69 6.69 19.36
N VAL A 128 18.13 6.81 18.15
CA VAL A 128 18.23 8.02 17.32
C VAL A 128 16.90 8.54 16.76
N GLY A 129 15.76 8.00 17.19
CA GLY A 129 14.45 8.63 16.95
C GLY A 129 14.02 8.70 15.50
N LEU A 130 14.41 7.71 14.68
CA LEU A 130 14.01 7.63 13.28
C LEU A 130 13.61 6.20 12.93
N SER A 131 12.38 6.09 12.40
CA SER A 131 11.79 5.03 11.58
C SER A 131 10.46 4.57 12.17
N CYS A 132 9.48 4.39 11.29
CA CYS A 132 8.17 3.85 11.60
C CYS A 132 8.40 2.47 12.25
N GLY A 133 8.40 2.39 13.58
CA GLY A 133 8.75 1.21 14.37
C GLY A 133 7.71 0.09 14.30
N GLY A 134 7.21 -0.17 13.09
CA GLY A 134 6.14 -1.10 12.82
C GLY A 134 6.65 -2.46 12.37
N ARG A 135 5.92 -3.50 12.77
CA ARG A 135 6.11 -4.89 12.32
C ARG A 135 4.77 -5.43 11.86
N ILE A 136 4.77 -6.32 10.87
CA ILE A 136 3.58 -7.00 10.41
C ILE A 136 3.83 -8.50 10.36
N ARG A 137 2.80 -9.29 10.64
CA ARG A 137 2.78 -10.71 10.33
C ARG A 137 1.76 -10.96 9.24
N VAL A 138 2.18 -11.73 8.25
CA VAL A 138 1.40 -12.08 7.08
C VAL A 138 1.25 -13.60 7.06
N TYR A 139 0.01 -14.07 7.06
CA TYR A 139 -0.32 -15.47 6.88
C TYR A 139 -0.48 -15.75 5.39
N LEU A 140 0.26 -16.72 4.87
CA LEU A 140 0.16 -17.19 3.50
C LEU A 140 -0.48 -18.58 3.51
N GLU A 141 -1.52 -18.73 2.71
CA GLU A 141 -2.18 -20.00 2.49
C GLU A 141 -2.47 -20.22 1.01
N ARG A 142 -2.54 -21.49 0.60
CA ARG A 142 -2.98 -21.86 -0.74
C ARG A 142 -4.51 -21.95 -0.76
N VAL A 143 -5.13 -21.36 -1.78
CA VAL A 143 -6.60 -21.33 -1.94
C VAL A 143 -7.11 -22.22 -3.09
N ALA A 144 -6.30 -22.39 -4.14
CA ALA A 144 -6.61 -23.23 -5.31
C ALA A 144 -5.37 -24.00 -5.79
#